data_AF-A0A7V9V1J8-F1
#
_entry.id   AF-A0A7V9V1J8-F1
#
_cell.length_a   1.000
_cell.length_b   1.000
_cell.length_c   1.000
_cell.angle_alpha   90.00
_cell.angle_beta   90.00
_cell.angle_gamma   90.00
#
_symmetry.space_group_name_H-M   'P 1'
#
loop_
_entity.id
_entity.type
_entity.pdbx_description
1 polymer ?
#
loop_
_entity_poly.entity_id
_entity_poly.type
_entity_poly.pdbx_seq_one_letter_code
_entity_poly.pdbx_strand_id
1 'polypeptide(L)'
;MRGRPTLRSADSEQDLEEGDVVCFRRGKDGFHQILNRTDSPIRVFMISTLNKPDIVEYPDSGKIGARSVAGERILLSRPGPILEYWDGED
;
A
#
# COMPACT_ATOMS: atom_id res chain seq x y z
N MET A 1 13.91 -12.37 -11.42
CA MET A 1 13.09 -12.63 -10.22
C MET A 1 13.62 -13.90 -9.57
N ARG A 2 13.53 -14.06 -8.24
CA ARG A 2 14.02 -15.28 -7.56
C ARG A 2 13.28 -15.56 -6.24
N GLY A 3 13.09 -16.82 -5.90
CA GLY A 3 12.59 -17.29 -4.60
C GLY A 3 11.06 -17.42 -4.54
N ARG A 4 10.53 -17.70 -3.34
CA ARG A 4 9.12 -18.02 -3.08
C ARG A 4 8.49 -17.04 -2.07
N PRO A 5 8.13 -15.82 -2.50
CA PRO A 5 7.50 -14.85 -1.61
C PRO A 5 6.08 -15.27 -1.25
N THR A 6 5.62 -14.89 -0.05
CA THR A 6 4.20 -14.96 0.30
C THR A 6 3.54 -13.62 0.02
N LEU A 7 2.47 -13.62 -0.76
CA LEU A 7 1.60 -12.47 -0.98
C LEU A 7 0.42 -12.55 -0.02
N ARG A 8 0.25 -11.51 0.81
CA ARG A 8 -0.99 -11.25 1.55
C ARG A 8 -1.81 -10.20 0.79
N SER A 9 -3.03 -10.58 0.43
CA SER A 9 -4.05 -9.71 -0.15
C SER A 9 -5.13 -9.37 0.89
N ALA A 10 -6.20 -8.68 0.49
CA ALA A 10 -7.27 -8.28 1.41
C ALA A 10 -7.97 -9.50 2.03
N ASP A 11 -8.10 -10.57 1.25
CA ASP A 11 -8.95 -11.73 1.60
C ASP A 11 -8.16 -13.03 1.74
N SER A 12 -6.88 -13.07 1.34
CA SER A 12 -6.11 -14.31 1.29
C SER A 12 -4.61 -14.12 1.47
N GLU A 13 -3.93 -15.21 1.82
CA GLU A 13 -2.49 -15.36 1.67
C GLU A 13 -2.18 -16.51 0.71
N GLN A 14 -1.21 -16.29 -0.17
CA GLN A 14 -0.73 -17.33 -1.08
C GLN A 14 0.78 -17.19 -1.30
N ASP A 15 1.45 -18.31 -1.50
CA ASP A 15 2.83 -18.31 -1.98
C ASP A 15 2.84 -18.07 -3.49
N LEU A 16 3.79 -17.27 -3.97
CA LEU A 16 4.05 -17.05 -5.39
C LEU A 16 5.27 -17.83 -5.84
N GLU A 17 5.30 -18.19 -7.11
CA GLU A 17 6.42 -18.84 -7.77
C GLU A 17 7.19 -17.88 -8.68
N GLU A 18 8.39 -18.30 -9.10
CA GLU A 18 9.18 -17.51 -10.05
C GLU A 18 8.46 -17.39 -11.39
N GLY A 19 8.20 -16.15 -11.81
CA GLY A 19 7.49 -15.87 -13.06
C GLY A 19 6.04 -15.45 -12.86
N ASP A 20 5.49 -15.61 -11.65
CA ASP A 20 4.15 -15.10 -11.33
C ASP A 20 4.08 -13.59 -11.49
N VAL A 21 2.96 -13.14 -12.05
CA VAL A 21 2.63 -11.72 -12.22
C VAL A 21 1.30 -11.46 -11.53
N VAL A 22 1.29 -10.46 -10.66
CA VAL A 22 0.10 -10.06 -9.89
C VAL A 22 -0.18 -8.59 -10.13
N CYS A 23 -1.45 -8.26 -10.35
CA CYS A 23 -1.92 -6.89 -10.56
C CYS A 23 -2.66 -6.40 -9.32
N PHE A 24 -2.28 -5.22 -8.81
CA PHE A 24 -2.93 -4.57 -7.68
C PHE A 24 -3.82 -3.42 -8.17
N ARG A 25 -5.14 -3.56 -7.99
CA ARG A 25 -6.11 -2.53 -8.39
C ARG A 25 -5.98 -1.29 -7.49
N ARG A 26 -6.36 -0.11 -7.99
CA ARG A 26 -6.49 1.06 -7.13
C ARG A 26 -7.60 0.81 -6.09
N GLY A 27 -7.35 1.20 -4.84
CA GLY A 27 -8.30 1.06 -3.74
C GLY A 27 -8.10 -0.22 -2.92
N LYS A 28 -9.05 -0.49 -2.02
CA LYS A 28 -8.96 -1.56 -1.00
C LYS A 28 -8.73 -2.96 -1.59
N ASP A 29 -9.34 -3.25 -2.73
CA ASP A 29 -9.18 -4.52 -3.46
C ASP A 29 -7.74 -4.79 -3.91
N GLY A 30 -6.92 -3.75 -4.04
CA GLY A 30 -5.49 -3.90 -4.35
C GLY A 30 -4.60 -3.88 -3.13
N PHE A 31 -5.13 -4.05 -1.92
CA PHE A 31 -4.29 -4.25 -0.75
C PHE A 31 -3.33 -5.41 -0.97
N HIS A 32 -2.05 -5.17 -0.69
CA HIS A 32 -1.01 -6.16 -0.87
C HIS A 32 0.12 -5.96 0.13
N GLN A 33 0.70 -7.08 0.55
CA GLN A 33 1.97 -7.12 1.25
C GLN A 33 2.77 -8.33 0.73
N ILE A 34 4.03 -8.11 0.38
CA ILE A 34 4.97 -9.17 0.06
C ILE A 34 5.79 -9.49 1.31
N LEU A 35 5.77 -10.75 1.73
CA LEU A 35 6.53 -11.26 2.87
C LEU A 35 7.56 -12.29 2.40
N ASN A 36 8.73 -12.29 3.04
CA ASN A 36 9.68 -13.40 2.93
C ASN A 36 9.57 -14.28 4.18
N ARG A 37 8.96 -15.46 4.04
CA ARG A 37 8.87 -16.47 5.12
C ARG A 37 9.89 -17.61 4.96
N THR A 38 10.84 -17.46 4.04
CA THR A 38 11.88 -18.46 3.78
C THR A 38 13.17 -18.10 4.51
N ASP A 39 14.11 -19.04 4.58
CA ASP A 39 15.46 -18.86 5.14
C ASP A 39 16.45 -18.20 4.16
N SER A 40 15.99 -17.90 2.95
CA SER A 40 16.81 -17.46 1.82
C SER A 40 16.30 -16.11 1.28
N PRO A 41 17.16 -15.28 0.66
CA PRO A 41 16.69 -14.03 0.04
C PRO A 41 15.73 -14.26 -1.13
N ILE A 42 14.68 -13.43 -1.20
CA ILE A 42 13.77 -13.32 -2.35
C ILE A 42 14.11 -12.09 -3.19
N ARG A 43 13.76 -12.11 -4.48
CA ARG A 43 13.91 -10.97 -5.40
C ARG A 43 12.63 -10.77 -6.21
N VAL A 44 11.93 -9.68 -5.89
CA VAL A 44 10.72 -9.20 -6.59
C VAL A 44 11.02 -7.93 -7.38
N PHE A 45 10.24 -7.68 -8.42
CA PHE A 45 10.25 -6.48 -9.25
C PHE A 45 8.85 -5.89 -9.17
N MET A 46 8.76 -4.66 -8.66
CA MET A 46 7.50 -3.97 -8.44
C MET A 46 7.47 -2.76 -9.36
N ILE A 47 6.47 -2.71 -10.23
CA ILE A 47 6.24 -1.59 -11.15
C ILE A 47 5.09 -0.78 -10.59
N SER A 48 5.26 0.54 -10.53
CA SER A 48 4.23 1.47 -10.08
C SER A 48 4.08 2.59 -11.11
N THR A 49 2.85 3.07 -11.30
CA THR A 49 2.58 4.28 -12.10
C THR A 49 3.09 5.55 -11.44
N LEU A 50 3.34 5.52 -10.12
CA LEU A 50 3.75 6.68 -9.32
C LEU A 50 2.81 7.89 -9.51
N ASN A 51 1.50 7.63 -9.57
CA ASN A 51 0.50 8.70 -9.71
C ASN A 51 0.61 9.71 -8.56
N LYS A 52 0.39 11.00 -8.84
CA LYS A 52 0.40 12.08 -7.85
C LYS A 52 -0.78 13.04 -8.08
N PRO A 53 -1.39 13.61 -7.03
CA PRO A 53 -1.18 13.29 -5.61
C PRO A 53 -1.67 11.87 -5.29
N ASP A 54 -1.30 11.34 -4.14
CA ASP A 54 -1.68 9.98 -3.74
C ASP A 54 -2.09 9.88 -2.27
N ILE A 55 -3.02 8.97 -1.99
CA ILE A 55 -3.51 8.63 -0.66
C ILE A 55 -3.31 7.12 -0.47
N VAL A 56 -2.59 6.75 0.58
CA VAL A 56 -2.25 5.36 0.91
C VAL A 56 -2.89 4.98 2.24
N GLU A 57 -3.74 3.95 2.22
CA GLU A 57 -4.31 3.34 3.42
C GLU A 57 -3.37 2.24 3.96
N TYR A 58 -3.23 2.17 5.28
CA TYR A 58 -2.47 1.14 6.00
C TYR A 58 -3.41 0.36 6.93
N PRO A 59 -4.16 -0.64 6.41
CA PRO A 59 -5.26 -1.29 7.12
C PRO A 59 -4.88 -1.82 8.51
N ASP A 60 -3.77 -2.53 8.65
CA ASP A 60 -3.35 -3.14 9.92
C ASP A 60 -3.16 -2.13 11.07
N SER A 61 -2.86 -0.87 10.73
CA SER A 61 -2.59 0.17 11.73
C SER A 61 -3.62 1.29 11.75
N GLY A 62 -4.62 1.22 10.84
CA GLY A 62 -5.63 2.25 10.64
C GLY A 62 -5.08 3.61 10.22
N LYS A 63 -3.88 3.66 9.63
CA LYS A 63 -3.26 4.93 9.20
C LYS A 63 -3.63 5.24 7.75
N ILE A 64 -3.63 6.52 7.43
CA ILE A 64 -3.67 7.07 6.08
C ILE A 64 -2.43 7.94 5.91
N GLY A 65 -1.77 7.81 4.76
CA GLY A 65 -0.74 8.73 4.31
C GLY A 65 -1.20 9.52 3.09
N ALA A 66 -0.85 10.79 2.99
CA ALA A 66 -1.09 11.59 1.79
C ALA A 66 0.21 12.23 1.29
N ARG A 67 0.37 12.29 -0.03
CA ARG A 67 1.49 12.97 -0.69
C ARG A 67 1.01 14.02 -1.68
N SER A 68 1.72 15.15 -1.73
CA SER A 68 1.44 16.24 -2.67
C SER A 68 1.81 15.88 -4.11
N VAL A 69 1.45 16.75 -5.06
CA VAL A 69 1.90 16.66 -6.46
C VAL A 69 3.43 16.69 -6.61
N ALA A 70 4.13 17.37 -5.70
CA ALA A 70 5.59 17.36 -5.64
C ALA A 70 6.14 16.03 -5.08
N GLY A 71 5.31 15.22 -4.42
CA GLY A 71 5.68 13.96 -3.77
C GLY A 71 6.03 14.09 -2.29
N GLU A 72 5.90 15.30 -1.74
CA GLU A 72 6.15 15.59 -0.33
C GLU A 72 5.08 14.94 0.55
N ARG A 73 5.46 14.46 1.73
CA ARG A 73 4.50 13.90 2.69
C ARG A 73 3.70 15.04 3.32
N ILE A 74 2.40 15.04 3.08
CA ILE A 74 1.46 15.96 3.71
C ILE A 74 1.10 15.45 5.11
N LEU A 75 0.74 14.17 5.21
CA LEU A 75 0.37 13.54 6.48
C LEU A 75 0.70 12.05 6.50
N LEU A 76 0.83 11.51 7.71
CA LEU A 76 0.74 10.09 8.03
C LEU A 76 0.08 9.98 9.41
N SER A 77 -1.23 9.77 9.46
CA SER A 77 -2.01 9.78 10.70
C SER A 77 -3.13 8.76 10.65
N ARG A 78 -3.81 8.52 11.77
CA ARG A 78 -5.13 7.87 11.75
C ARG A 78 -6.20 8.92 11.41
N PRO A 79 -7.30 8.54 10.74
CA PRO A 79 -8.41 9.46 10.50
C PRO A 79 -8.88 10.13 11.80
N GLY A 80 -9.01 11.45 11.77
CA GLY A 80 -9.66 12.23 12.81
C GLY A 80 -11.17 12.29 12.60
N PRO A 81 -11.89 13.10 13.40
CA PRO A 81 -13.29 13.41 13.12
C PRO A 81 -13.45 14.08 11.75
N ILE A 82 -14.60 13.86 11.10
CA ILE A 82 -15.01 14.69 9.96
C ILE A 82 -15.37 16.06 10.52
N LEU A 83 -14.69 17.09 10.04
CA LEU A 83 -14.93 18.47 10.45
C LEU A 83 -15.96 19.13 9.54
N GLU A 84 -16.70 20.10 10.07
CA GLU A 84 -17.56 20.96 9.29
C GLU A 84 -16.74 21.91 8.42
N TYR A 85 -17.32 22.37 7.31
CA TYR A 85 -16.58 23.14 6.29
C TYR A 85 -15.87 24.39 6.84
N TRP A 86 -16.46 25.06 7.84
CA TRP A 86 -15.93 26.28 8.45
C TRP A 86 -15.26 26.06 9.82
N ASP A 87 -14.98 24.82 10.22
CA ASP A 87 -14.36 24.55 11.51
C ASP A 87 -12.95 25.17 11.58
N GLY A 88 -12.78 26.20 12.43
CA GLY A 88 -11.51 26.89 12.64
C GLY A 88 -11.12 27.95 11.60
N GLU A 89 -12.05 28.37 10.74
CA GLU A 89 -11.85 29.47 9.78
C GLU A 89 -12.62 30.74 10.21
N ASP A 90 -11.93 31.89 10.29
CA ASP A 90 -12.48 33.25 10.54
C ASP A 90 -12.47 34.11 9.27
#